data_AF-A0A1I1QFH9-F1
#
_entry.id   AF-A0A1I1QFH9-F1
#
_cell.length_a   1.000
_cell.length_b   1.000
_cell.length_c   1.000
_cell.angle_alpha   90.00
_cell.angle_beta   90.00
_cell.angle_gamma   90.00
#
_symmetry.space_group_name_H-M   'P 1'
#
loop_
_entity.id
_entity.type
_entity.pdbx_description
1 polymer ?
#
loop_
_entity_poly.entity_id
_entity_poly.type
_entity_poly.pdbx_seq_one_letter_code
_entity_poly.pdbx_strand_id
1 'polypeptide(L)'
;MPISFTPVTPIVMTEFDFDGLLESQAKYLGRFSFFPEWKKYWLNIFLEEEEEVKDYIRKFPDSNPILQRIKHDPSASSLNYEMYSFEHITDFGVFNLHFDIESMKHFQASNRMNVEEIHISHLYVDPDTPLLKNKLQDKRSPYFVRMYGMEQPFLCVDGNKRIQARMKNGETFFEGYVFNPEHYEVMFFGSIDMYYYILMYELNMLFILIQEGYKEKEIYESTQMFLQSQI
;
A
#
# COMPACT_ATOMS: atom_id res chain seq x y z
N MET A 1 -8.85 -12.15 -5.08
CA MET A 1 -9.84 -11.18 -4.57
C MET A 1 -9.26 -10.41 -3.39
N PRO A 2 -9.37 -9.07 -3.33
CA PRO A 2 -8.89 -8.28 -2.20
C PRO A 2 -9.68 -8.56 -0.93
N ILE A 3 -9.19 -7.97 0.16
CA ILE A 3 -9.80 -8.08 1.49
C ILE A 3 -10.16 -6.71 2.04
N SER A 4 -11.03 -6.68 3.04
CA SER A 4 -11.31 -5.51 3.87
C SER A 4 -11.50 -5.95 5.32
N PHE A 5 -10.92 -5.21 6.26
CA PHE A 5 -11.17 -5.37 7.69
C PHE A 5 -10.82 -4.09 8.46
N THR A 6 -11.27 -4.03 9.71
CA THR A 6 -10.87 -3.02 10.71
C THR A 6 -10.15 -3.72 11.87
N PRO A 7 -9.52 -3.00 12.82
CA PRO A 7 -8.85 -3.64 13.95
C PRO A 7 -9.73 -4.60 14.76
N VAL A 8 -11.06 -4.44 14.70
CA VAL A 8 -12.03 -5.20 15.49
C VAL A 8 -13.02 -6.00 14.64
N THR A 9 -12.95 -5.95 13.32
CA THR A 9 -13.85 -6.71 12.42
C THR A 9 -13.09 -7.78 11.67
N PRO A 10 -13.74 -8.92 11.34
CA PRO A 10 -13.08 -10.00 10.61
C PRO A 10 -12.70 -9.59 9.18
N ILE A 11 -11.82 -10.38 8.56
CA ILE A 11 -11.56 -10.28 7.12
C ILE A 11 -12.84 -10.57 6.34
N VAL A 12 -13.15 -9.67 5.41
CA VAL A 12 -14.18 -9.85 4.39
C VAL A 12 -13.51 -9.80 3.02
N MET A 13 -13.82 -10.76 2.15
CA MET A 13 -13.39 -10.72 0.76
C MET A 13 -14.22 -9.70 -0.01
N THR A 14 -13.57 -8.86 -0.81
CA THR A 14 -14.22 -7.85 -1.65
C THR A 14 -14.03 -8.16 -3.13
N GLU A 15 -14.92 -7.63 -3.97
CA GLU A 15 -14.83 -7.78 -5.42
C GLU A 15 -13.83 -6.77 -6.00
N PHE A 16 -12.96 -7.24 -6.90
CA PHE A 16 -12.05 -6.40 -7.69
C PHE A 16 -11.62 -7.16 -8.95
N ASP A 17 -11.67 -6.49 -10.09
CA ASP A 17 -11.36 -7.09 -11.38
C ASP A 17 -9.87 -6.96 -11.73
N PHE A 18 -9.05 -7.89 -11.20
CA PHE A 18 -7.62 -7.93 -11.50
C PHE A 18 -7.33 -8.22 -12.99
N ASP A 19 -8.16 -9.03 -13.64
CA ASP A 19 -7.99 -9.34 -15.07
C ASP A 19 -8.24 -8.10 -15.92
N GLY A 20 -9.33 -7.37 -15.64
CA GLY A 20 -9.61 -6.08 -16.25
C GLY A 20 -8.51 -5.05 -16.01
N LEU A 21 -8.02 -4.94 -14.76
CA LEU A 21 -6.91 -4.03 -14.42
C LEU A 21 -5.67 -4.34 -15.27
N LEU A 22 -5.25 -5.60 -15.34
CA LEU A 22 -4.06 -6.01 -16.07
C LEU A 22 -4.25 -5.93 -17.59
N GLU A 23 -5.44 -6.29 -18.10
CA GLU A 23 -5.79 -6.15 -19.52
C GLU A 23 -5.78 -4.70 -19.97
N SER A 24 -6.24 -3.77 -19.12
CA SER A 24 -6.22 -2.33 -19.46
C SER A 24 -4.81 -1.79 -19.72
N GLN A 25 -3.79 -2.45 -19.17
CA GLN A 25 -2.38 -2.10 -19.42
C GLN A 25 -1.93 -2.45 -20.84
N ALA A 26 -2.69 -3.26 -21.59
CA ALA A 26 -2.42 -3.54 -23.00
C ALA A 26 -2.33 -2.25 -23.85
N LYS A 27 -3.01 -1.17 -23.43
CA LYS A 27 -2.88 0.16 -24.04
C LYS A 27 -1.43 0.66 -24.09
N TYR A 28 -0.62 0.33 -23.09
CA TYR A 28 0.77 0.79 -22.96
C TYR A 28 1.77 -0.35 -23.19
N LEU A 29 1.45 -1.53 -22.70
CA LEU A 29 2.33 -2.70 -22.68
C LEU A 29 2.06 -3.70 -23.81
N GLY A 30 0.88 -3.66 -24.44
CA GLY A 30 0.43 -4.69 -25.39
C GLY A 30 1.25 -4.79 -26.68
N ARG A 31 2.13 -3.81 -26.94
CA ARG A 31 3.10 -3.88 -28.06
C ARG A 31 4.32 -4.74 -27.75
N PHE A 32 4.60 -5.03 -26.48
CA PHE A 32 5.75 -5.81 -26.07
C PHE A 32 5.41 -7.30 -26.07
N SER A 33 6.33 -8.12 -26.57
CA SER A 33 6.13 -9.55 -26.72
C SER A 33 5.95 -10.28 -25.39
N PHE A 34 6.49 -9.75 -24.28
CA PHE A 34 6.37 -10.33 -22.94
C PHE A 34 5.02 -10.04 -22.25
N PHE A 35 4.17 -9.17 -22.80
CA PHE A 35 2.95 -8.72 -22.13
C PHE A 35 1.99 -9.87 -21.76
N PRO A 36 1.69 -10.85 -22.65
CA PRO A 36 0.80 -11.96 -22.31
C PRO A 36 1.31 -12.79 -21.12
N GLU A 37 2.60 -13.08 -21.08
CA GLU A 37 3.24 -13.82 -20.00
C GLU A 37 3.26 -13.00 -18.70
N TRP A 38 3.57 -11.70 -18.79
CA TRP A 38 3.58 -10.78 -17.65
C TRP A 38 2.19 -10.63 -17.02
N LYS A 39 1.14 -10.51 -17.84
CA LYS A 39 -0.25 -10.49 -17.37
C LYS A 39 -0.58 -11.78 -16.64
N LYS A 40 -0.24 -12.93 -17.23
CA LYS A 40 -0.48 -14.25 -16.63
C LYS A 40 0.27 -14.43 -15.30
N TYR A 41 1.51 -13.95 -15.23
CA TYR A 41 2.32 -13.96 -14.01
C TYR A 41 1.60 -13.26 -12.85
N TRP A 42 1.16 -12.02 -13.06
CA TRP A 42 0.45 -11.26 -12.03
C TRP A 42 -0.92 -11.84 -11.68
N LEU A 43 -1.68 -12.32 -12.67
CA LEU A 43 -2.95 -13.00 -12.41
C LEU A 43 -2.78 -14.23 -11.52
N ASN A 44 -1.76 -15.04 -11.79
CA ASN A 44 -1.49 -16.23 -10.99
C ASN A 44 -1.18 -15.87 -9.54
N ILE A 45 -0.37 -14.82 -9.29
CA ILE A 45 -0.09 -14.33 -7.93
C ILE A 45 -1.40 -13.98 -7.21
N PHE A 46 -2.29 -13.19 -7.82
CA PHE A 46 -3.53 -12.80 -7.15
C PHE A 46 -4.52 -13.96 -6.94
N LEU A 47 -4.47 -14.99 -7.79
CA LEU A 47 -5.25 -16.22 -7.60
C LEU A 47 -4.70 -17.06 -6.45
N GLU A 48 -3.37 -17.18 -6.33
CA GLU A 48 -2.72 -17.86 -5.21
C GLU A 48 -3.03 -17.15 -3.89
N GLU A 49 -2.87 -15.82 -3.84
CA GLU A 49 -3.20 -14.99 -2.68
C GLU A 49 -4.67 -15.10 -2.27
N GLU A 50 -5.59 -15.22 -3.24
CA GLU A 50 -7.00 -15.43 -2.94
C GLU A 50 -7.25 -16.77 -2.22
N GLU A 51 -6.59 -17.83 -2.65
CA GLU A 51 -6.72 -19.13 -2.00
C GLU A 51 -6.08 -19.11 -0.60
N GLU A 52 -4.95 -18.44 -0.42
CA GLU A 52 -4.34 -18.25 0.91
C GLU A 52 -5.26 -17.49 1.86
N VAL A 53 -5.92 -16.42 1.39
CA VAL A 53 -6.92 -15.69 2.17
C VAL A 53 -8.11 -16.59 2.52
N LYS A 54 -8.64 -17.36 1.57
CA LYS A 54 -9.74 -18.30 1.84
C LYS A 54 -9.36 -19.35 2.86
N ASP A 55 -8.13 -19.87 2.81
CA ASP A 55 -7.61 -20.82 3.77
C ASP A 55 -7.43 -20.19 5.16
N TYR A 56 -6.94 -18.95 5.22
CA TYR A 56 -6.86 -18.18 6.46
C TYR A 56 -8.23 -18.00 7.10
N ILE A 57 -9.24 -17.56 6.34
CA ILE A 57 -10.62 -17.35 6.83
C ILE A 57 -11.21 -18.68 7.33
N ARG A 58 -10.97 -19.80 6.62
CA ARG A 58 -11.41 -21.14 7.05
C ARG A 58 -10.74 -21.58 8.36
N LYS A 59 -9.45 -21.27 8.52
CA LYS A 59 -8.66 -21.65 9.71
C LYS A 59 -8.97 -20.77 10.92
N PHE A 60 -9.26 -19.49 10.70
CA PHE A 60 -9.50 -18.48 11.73
C PHE A 60 -10.82 -17.74 11.43
N PRO A 61 -11.97 -18.41 11.57
CA PRO A 61 -13.26 -17.79 11.33
C PRO A 61 -13.47 -16.59 12.27
N ASP A 62 -14.17 -15.58 11.78
CA ASP A 62 -14.49 -14.34 12.51
C ASP A 62 -13.26 -13.61 13.07
N SER A 63 -12.13 -13.66 12.36
CA SER A 63 -10.88 -13.03 12.76
C SER A 63 -10.22 -12.20 11.66
N ASN A 64 -9.20 -11.44 12.06
CA ASN A 64 -8.24 -10.78 11.19
C ASN A 64 -6.80 -10.95 11.76
N PRO A 65 -5.75 -10.48 11.05
CA PRO A 65 -4.36 -10.63 11.48
C PRO A 65 -4.07 -9.97 12.83
N ILE A 66 -4.67 -8.80 13.12
CA ILE A 66 -4.53 -8.08 14.39
C ILE A 66 -5.12 -8.92 15.54
N LEU A 67 -6.35 -9.41 15.40
CA LEU A 67 -7.02 -10.24 16.40
C LEU A 67 -6.25 -11.53 16.69
N GLN A 68 -5.68 -12.18 15.66
CA GLN A 68 -4.83 -13.36 15.87
C GLN A 68 -3.52 -13.01 16.59
N ARG A 69 -2.85 -11.91 16.24
CA ARG A 69 -1.62 -11.48 16.93
C ARG A 69 -1.88 -11.23 18.42
N ILE A 70 -2.96 -10.54 18.75
CA ILE A 70 -3.34 -10.22 20.14
C ILE A 70 -3.69 -11.47 20.94
N LYS A 71 -4.33 -12.46 20.31
CA LYS A 71 -4.62 -13.74 20.96
C LYS A 71 -3.33 -14.47 21.38
N HIS A 72 -2.25 -14.32 20.61
CA HIS A 72 -0.96 -14.95 20.87
C HIS A 72 -0.01 -14.08 21.71
N ASP A 73 -0.19 -12.76 21.69
CA ASP A 73 0.49 -11.79 22.54
C ASP A 73 -0.53 -10.83 23.20
N PRO A 74 -1.08 -11.20 24.37
CA PRO A 74 -2.06 -10.38 25.07
C PRO A 74 -1.52 -9.05 25.58
N SER A 75 -0.20 -8.82 25.52
CA SER A 75 0.40 -7.51 25.85
C SER A 75 0.13 -6.47 24.76
N ALA A 76 -0.13 -6.91 23.52
CA ALA A 76 -0.72 -6.09 22.47
C ALA A 76 -2.23 -5.96 22.73
N SER A 77 -2.70 -4.79 23.18
CA SER A 77 -4.14 -4.53 23.34
C SER A 77 -4.77 -4.14 21.99
N SER A 78 -5.92 -4.72 21.62
CA SER A 78 -6.67 -4.36 20.39
C SER A 78 -7.11 -2.91 20.36
N LEU A 79 -7.28 -2.29 21.54
CA LEU A 79 -7.64 -0.89 21.67
C LEU A 79 -6.50 0.06 21.29
N ASN A 80 -5.26 -0.44 21.24
CA ASN A 80 -4.06 0.35 21.00
C ASN A 80 -3.29 -0.09 19.74
N TYR A 81 -3.71 -1.16 19.05
CA TYR A 81 -3.07 -1.55 17.80
C TYR A 81 -3.50 -0.59 16.70
N GLU A 82 -2.56 0.19 16.19
CA GLU A 82 -2.86 1.17 15.14
C GLU A 82 -2.77 0.52 13.74
N MET A 83 -3.79 0.79 12.94
CA MET A 83 -3.88 0.45 11.53
C MET A 83 -4.40 1.65 10.77
N TYR A 84 -3.95 1.81 9.53
CA TYR A 84 -4.52 2.75 8.58
C TYR A 84 -5.06 1.98 7.37
N SER A 85 -6.30 2.28 6.98
CA SER A 85 -6.92 1.73 5.76
C SER A 85 -7.01 2.82 4.70
N PHE A 86 -6.73 2.45 3.46
CA PHE A 86 -6.86 3.33 2.31
C PHE A 86 -7.64 2.66 1.19
N GLU A 87 -8.69 3.33 0.72
CA GLU A 87 -9.46 2.91 -0.45
C GLU A 87 -8.83 3.47 -1.73
N HIS A 88 -8.22 2.59 -2.52
CA HIS A 88 -7.75 2.93 -3.86
C HIS A 88 -8.86 2.63 -4.88
N ILE A 89 -9.56 3.69 -5.29
CA ILE A 89 -10.68 3.61 -6.24
C ILE A 89 -10.14 3.58 -7.66
N THR A 90 -10.52 2.55 -8.42
CA THR A 90 -10.13 2.36 -9.83
C THR A 90 -11.35 2.07 -10.69
N ASP A 91 -11.18 2.10 -12.01
CA ASP A 91 -12.22 1.67 -12.96
C ASP A 91 -12.59 0.17 -12.83
N PHE A 92 -11.78 -0.61 -12.09
CA PHE A 92 -11.91 -2.07 -11.90
C PHE A 92 -12.42 -2.46 -10.51
N GLY A 93 -12.79 -1.47 -9.69
CA GLY A 93 -13.26 -1.65 -8.32
C GLY A 93 -12.44 -0.87 -7.31
N VAL A 94 -12.73 -1.11 -6.03
CA VAL A 94 -12.06 -0.47 -4.90
C VAL A 94 -11.14 -1.48 -4.23
N PHE A 95 -9.83 -1.19 -4.23
CA PHE A 95 -8.85 -1.99 -3.51
C PHE A 95 -8.61 -1.36 -2.13
N ASN A 96 -8.76 -2.14 -1.06
CA ASN A 96 -8.51 -1.66 0.31
C ASN A 96 -7.10 -2.06 0.75
N LEU A 97 -6.22 -1.09 0.95
CA LEU A 97 -4.87 -1.31 1.49
C LEU A 97 -4.88 -1.17 3.01
N HIS A 98 -4.25 -2.10 3.73
CA HIS A 98 -4.18 -2.12 5.19
C HIS A 98 -2.74 -1.97 5.66
N PHE A 99 -2.41 -0.77 6.14
CA PHE A 99 -1.10 -0.45 6.65
C PHE A 99 -0.94 -0.84 8.12
N ASP A 100 0.11 -1.58 8.41
CA ASP A 100 0.48 -2.04 9.74
C ASP A 100 1.35 -0.98 10.44
N ILE A 101 0.68 0.02 11.03
CA ILE A 101 1.36 1.17 11.65
C ILE A 101 2.28 0.74 12.79
N GLU A 102 1.92 -0.30 13.55
CA GLU A 102 2.78 -0.82 14.61
C GLU A 102 4.06 -1.48 14.06
N SER A 103 3.96 -2.27 12.99
CA SER A 103 5.14 -2.81 12.29
C SER A 103 6.03 -1.68 11.76
N MET A 104 5.44 -0.66 11.13
CA MET A 104 6.16 0.52 10.65
C MET A 104 6.85 1.29 11.78
N LYS A 105 6.20 1.45 12.94
CA LYS A 105 6.81 2.07 14.13
C LYS A 105 8.00 1.26 14.65
N HIS A 106 7.86 -0.06 14.72
CA HIS A 106 8.93 -0.93 15.16
C HIS A 106 10.13 -0.87 14.20
N PHE A 107 9.87 -0.87 12.90
CA PHE A 107 10.89 -0.70 11.88
C PHE A 107 11.60 0.66 12.02
N GLN A 108 10.85 1.75 12.15
CA GLN A 108 11.38 3.10 12.36
C GLN A 108 12.20 3.22 13.64
N ALA A 109 11.81 2.56 14.73
CA ALA A 109 12.55 2.58 15.99
C ALA A 109 13.86 1.78 15.92
N SER A 110 13.87 0.70 15.16
CA SER A 110 15.02 -0.20 15.01
C SER A 110 16.00 0.25 13.93
N ASN A 111 15.54 1.08 12.99
CA ASN A 111 16.33 1.55 11.85
C ASN A 111 16.46 3.07 11.86
N ARG A 112 17.60 3.60 11.39
CA ARG A 112 17.79 5.05 11.25
C ARG A 112 17.15 5.54 9.95
N MET A 113 15.83 5.65 9.95
CA MET A 113 15.11 6.30 8.85
C MET A 113 15.35 7.81 8.89
N ASN A 114 15.65 8.37 7.73
CA ASN A 114 15.68 9.82 7.57
C ASN A 114 14.26 10.36 7.46
N VAL A 115 14.10 11.63 7.86
CA VAL A 115 12.89 12.38 7.58
C VAL A 115 13.06 13.12 6.26
N GLU A 116 11.96 13.25 5.51
CA GLU A 116 11.91 14.01 4.27
C GLU A 116 10.84 15.09 4.38
N GLU A 117 11.01 16.17 3.61
CA GLU A 117 10.05 17.25 3.52
C GLU A 117 9.13 17.06 2.32
N ILE A 118 7.82 17.05 2.56
CA ILE A 118 6.79 16.87 1.53
C ILE A 118 5.98 18.15 1.39
N HIS A 119 5.89 18.66 0.15
CA HIS A 119 4.98 19.76 -0.16
C HIS A 119 3.52 19.26 -0.23
N ILE A 120 2.59 20.07 0.28
CA ILE A 120 1.15 19.77 0.37
C ILE A 120 0.52 19.38 -0.97
N SER A 121 1.03 19.88 -2.10
CA SER A 121 0.52 19.51 -3.43
C SER A 121 0.73 18.04 -3.79
N HIS A 122 1.66 17.36 -3.12
CA HIS A 122 1.94 15.94 -3.34
C HIS A 122 1.33 15.03 -2.27
N LEU A 123 0.66 15.61 -1.26
CA LEU A 123 0.15 14.90 -0.12
C LEU A 123 -1.36 14.67 -0.25
N TYR A 124 -1.76 13.41 -0.32
CA TYR A 124 -3.15 13.02 -0.17
C TYR A 124 -3.58 13.17 1.28
N VAL A 125 -4.69 13.87 1.45
CA VAL A 125 -5.31 14.10 2.76
C VAL A 125 -6.77 13.76 2.64
N ASP A 126 -7.17 12.73 3.38
CA ASP A 126 -8.56 12.29 3.43
C ASP A 126 -9.45 13.46 3.89
N PRO A 127 -10.40 13.91 3.05
CA PRO A 127 -11.29 15.03 3.35
C PRO A 127 -12.13 14.82 4.61
N ASP A 128 -12.40 13.55 4.98
CA ASP A 128 -13.19 13.19 6.15
C ASP A 128 -12.35 13.14 7.44
N THR A 129 -11.03 13.39 7.35
CA THR A 129 -10.17 13.47 8.53
C THR A 129 -10.64 14.59 9.47
N PRO A 130 -11.07 14.27 10.71
CA PRO A 130 -11.62 15.26 11.61
C PRO A 130 -10.54 16.25 12.07
N LEU A 131 -10.88 17.54 12.04
CA LEU A 131 -10.01 18.60 12.53
C LEU A 131 -9.98 18.60 14.06
N LEU A 132 -8.84 18.22 14.63
CA LEU A 132 -8.62 18.26 16.08
C LEU A 132 -7.60 19.34 16.42
N LYS A 133 -8.06 20.52 16.88
CA LYS A 133 -7.19 21.67 17.19
C LYS A 133 -6.09 21.37 18.21
N ASN A 134 -6.34 20.45 19.15
CA ASN A 134 -5.34 20.03 20.14
C ASN A 134 -4.14 19.28 19.53
N LYS A 135 -4.27 18.77 18.29
CA LYS A 135 -3.17 18.09 17.58
C LYS A 135 -2.09 19.04 17.08
N LEU A 136 -2.30 20.36 17.12
CA LEU A 136 -1.26 21.35 16.79
C LEU A 136 -0.05 21.33 17.72
N GLN A 137 -0.23 20.84 18.95
CA GLN A 137 0.85 20.75 19.92
C GLN A 137 1.63 19.42 19.84
N ASP A 138 1.12 18.45 19.07
CA ASP A 138 1.75 17.14 18.90
C ASP A 138 2.85 17.25 17.84
N LYS A 139 4.11 17.23 18.29
CA LYS A 139 5.31 17.39 17.45
C LYS A 139 5.87 16.08 16.91
N ARG A 140 5.22 14.93 17.16
CA ARG A 140 5.69 13.65 16.62
C ARG A 140 5.60 13.69 15.09
N SER A 141 6.67 13.24 14.43
CA SER A 141 6.73 13.19 12.98
C SER A 141 5.67 12.22 12.43
N PRO A 142 4.93 12.62 11.38
CA PRO A 142 3.99 11.75 10.68
C PRO A 142 4.72 10.68 9.87
N TYR A 143 4.00 9.63 9.51
CA TYR A 143 4.47 8.60 8.57
C TYR A 143 3.79 8.81 7.23
N PHE A 144 4.60 8.85 6.19
CA PHE A 144 4.16 8.97 4.81
C PHE A 144 4.51 7.71 4.06
N VAL A 145 3.60 7.23 3.23
CA VAL A 145 3.86 6.15 2.27
C VAL A 145 3.79 6.72 0.88
N ARG A 146 4.79 6.41 0.05
CA ARG A 146 4.72 6.72 -1.37
C ARG A 146 3.81 5.72 -2.08
N MET A 147 2.72 6.23 -2.64
CA MET A 147 1.74 5.48 -3.42
C MET A 147 1.94 5.73 -4.92
N TYR A 148 1.70 4.69 -5.73
CA TYR A 148 1.86 4.73 -7.18
C TYR A 148 0.50 4.64 -7.87
N GLY A 149 0.34 5.34 -8.99
CA GLY A 149 -0.93 5.44 -9.70
C GLY A 149 -1.88 6.51 -9.14
N MET A 150 -1.44 7.33 -8.19
CA MET A 150 -2.21 8.44 -7.62
C MET A 150 -1.66 9.81 -8.07
N GLU A 151 -2.55 10.80 -8.23
CA GLU A 151 -2.16 12.18 -8.54
C GLU A 151 -1.32 12.81 -7.42
N GLN A 152 -1.71 12.56 -6.17
CA GLN A 152 -0.96 12.94 -4.97
C GLN A 152 -0.21 11.70 -4.46
N PRO A 153 1.10 11.58 -4.71
CA PRO A 153 1.83 10.33 -4.53
C PRO A 153 2.17 10.00 -3.08
N PHE A 154 1.87 10.86 -2.11
CA PHE A 154 2.14 10.57 -0.70
C PHE A 154 0.86 10.46 0.10
N LEU A 155 0.74 9.39 0.88
CA LEU A 155 -0.36 9.14 1.80
C LEU A 155 0.14 9.31 3.25
N CYS A 156 -0.55 10.09 4.06
CA CYS A 156 -0.27 10.19 5.50
C CYS A 156 -0.96 9.05 6.26
N VAL A 157 -0.22 7.98 6.55
CA VAL A 157 -0.76 6.77 7.20
C VAL A 157 -0.70 6.83 8.74
N ASP A 158 0.23 7.62 9.30
CA ASP A 158 0.19 8.04 10.72
C ASP A 158 0.32 9.56 10.84
N GLY A 159 -0.49 10.15 11.71
CA GLY A 159 -0.49 11.59 11.96
C GLY A 159 -1.38 12.42 11.03
N ASN A 160 -2.30 11.81 10.29
CA ASN A 160 -3.26 12.49 9.41
C ASN A 160 -4.00 13.66 10.11
N LYS A 161 -4.46 13.46 11.36
CA LYS A 161 -5.12 14.52 12.15
C LYS A 161 -4.18 15.68 12.51
N ARG A 162 -2.86 15.43 12.66
CA ARG A 162 -1.85 16.47 12.90
C ARG A 162 -1.62 17.28 11.62
N ILE A 163 -1.47 16.59 10.49
CA ILE A 163 -1.33 17.20 9.17
C ILE A 163 -2.52 18.09 8.86
N GLN A 164 -3.74 17.57 9.01
CA GLN A 164 -4.98 18.31 8.76
C GLN A 164 -5.05 19.60 9.59
N ALA A 165 -4.64 19.54 10.87
CA ALA A 165 -4.61 20.72 11.74
C ALA A 165 -3.58 21.77 11.28
N ARG A 166 -2.37 21.33 10.91
CA ARG A 166 -1.27 22.19 10.45
C ARG A 166 -1.58 22.84 9.09
N MET A 167 -2.16 22.09 8.13
CA MET A 167 -2.63 22.64 6.85
C MET A 167 -3.64 23.77 7.03
N LYS A 168 -4.60 23.62 7.96
CA LYS A 168 -5.58 24.68 8.24
C LYS A 168 -4.97 25.94 8.85
N ASN A 169 -3.75 25.86 9.39
CA ASN A 169 -2.96 27.02 9.83
C ASN A 169 -2.02 27.58 8.76
N GLY A 170 -2.14 27.12 7.51
CA GLY A 170 -1.40 27.67 6.37
C GLY A 170 -0.04 27.01 6.12
N GLU A 171 0.27 25.90 6.78
CA GLU A 171 1.50 25.16 6.53
C GLU A 171 1.41 24.37 5.21
N THR A 172 2.45 24.48 4.39
CA THR A 172 2.51 23.88 3.05
C THR A 172 3.60 22.83 2.89
N PHE A 173 4.48 22.69 3.88
CA PHE A 173 5.56 21.70 3.90
C PHE A 173 5.48 20.87 5.18
N PHE A 174 5.67 19.56 5.05
CA PHE A 174 5.54 18.63 6.17
C PHE A 174 6.75 17.69 6.20
N GLU A 175 7.51 17.78 7.29
CA GLU A 175 8.59 16.84 7.58
C GLU A 175 8.03 15.57 8.23
N GLY A 176 8.44 14.39 7.75
CA GLY A 176 8.02 13.09 8.28
C GLY A 176 8.86 11.92 7.78
N TYR A 177 8.60 10.73 8.30
CA TYR A 177 9.27 9.50 7.83
C TYR A 177 8.60 9.00 6.55
N VAL A 178 9.40 8.74 5.51
CA VAL A 178 8.90 8.27 4.22
C VAL A 178 9.19 6.79 4.05
N PHE A 179 8.14 6.01 3.81
CA PHE A 179 8.19 4.62 3.43
C PHE A 179 8.03 4.50 1.92
N ASN A 180 9.12 4.07 1.28
CA ASN A 180 9.26 3.79 -0.14
C ASN A 180 9.18 2.28 -0.43
N PRO A 181 9.19 1.85 -1.71
CA PRO A 181 9.04 0.44 -2.08
C PRO A 181 9.98 -0.52 -1.38
N GLU A 182 11.23 -0.13 -1.10
CA GLU A 182 12.19 -0.96 -0.37
C GLU A 182 11.73 -1.38 1.05
N HIS A 183 10.66 -0.77 1.57
CA HIS A 183 10.08 -1.09 2.87
C HIS A 183 8.79 -1.93 2.79
N TYR A 184 8.42 -2.48 1.62
CA TYR A 184 7.12 -3.14 1.43
C TYR A 184 6.82 -4.24 2.46
N GLU A 185 7.84 -4.96 2.93
CA GLU A 185 7.71 -6.08 3.88
C GLU A 185 7.19 -5.66 5.26
N VAL A 186 7.38 -4.39 5.63
CA VAL A 186 6.98 -3.88 6.96
C VAL A 186 5.72 -3.02 6.91
N MET A 187 5.24 -2.65 5.72
CA MET A 187 4.14 -1.71 5.55
C MET A 187 2.77 -2.35 5.71
N PHE A 188 2.58 -3.63 5.36
CA PHE A 188 1.26 -4.25 5.20
C PHE A 188 1.04 -5.45 6.12
N PHE A 189 -0.23 -5.75 6.44
CA PHE A 189 -0.57 -6.94 7.22
C PHE A 189 -0.53 -8.25 6.43
N GLY A 190 -0.85 -8.18 5.14
CA GLY A 190 -1.02 -9.34 4.27
C GLY A 190 -0.28 -9.18 2.96
N SER A 191 0.09 -10.31 2.38
CA SER A 191 0.79 -10.42 1.09
C SER A 191 -0.04 -9.85 -0.06
N ILE A 192 -1.37 -9.97 -0.05
CA ILE A 192 -2.21 -9.39 -1.11
C ILE A 192 -2.07 -7.87 -1.25
N ASP A 193 -2.01 -7.14 -0.13
CA ASP A 193 -1.82 -5.68 -0.12
C ASP A 193 -0.41 -5.32 -0.62
N MET A 194 0.58 -6.11 -0.19
CA MET A 194 1.97 -5.99 -0.62
C MET A 194 2.12 -6.23 -2.13
N TYR A 195 1.55 -7.30 -2.68
CA TYR A 195 1.63 -7.62 -4.10
C TYR A 195 0.91 -6.59 -4.96
N TYR A 196 -0.25 -6.10 -4.52
CA TYR A 196 -0.92 -5.00 -5.20
C TYR A 196 -0.04 -3.75 -5.24
N TYR A 197 0.57 -3.39 -4.11
CA TYR A 197 1.50 -2.26 -4.05
C TYR A 197 2.73 -2.44 -4.97
N ILE A 198 3.32 -3.64 -5.00
CA ILE A 198 4.44 -3.97 -5.88
C ILE A 198 4.04 -3.87 -7.35
N LEU A 199 2.86 -4.38 -7.73
CA LEU A 199 2.33 -4.24 -9.09
C LEU A 199 2.20 -2.76 -9.48
N MET A 200 1.62 -1.93 -8.61
CA MET A 200 1.45 -0.49 -8.89
C MET A 200 2.80 0.22 -9.05
N TYR A 201 3.79 -0.16 -8.24
CA TYR A 201 5.17 0.32 -8.39
C TYR A 201 5.79 -0.12 -9.71
N GLU A 202 5.68 -1.42 -10.05
CA GLU A 202 6.21 -1.96 -11.31
C GLU A 202 5.57 -1.26 -12.51
N LEU A 203 4.25 -1.08 -12.53
CA LEU A 203 3.56 -0.37 -13.62
C LEU A 203 4.07 1.06 -13.80
N ASN A 204 4.29 1.78 -12.70
CA ASN A 204 4.89 3.11 -12.75
C ASN A 204 6.30 3.08 -13.34
N MET A 205 7.13 2.12 -12.93
CA MET A 205 8.49 1.97 -13.46
C MET A 205 8.50 1.62 -14.95
N LEU A 206 7.66 0.66 -15.38
CA LEU A 206 7.53 0.29 -16.78
C LEU A 206 7.09 1.49 -17.63
N PHE A 207 6.14 2.29 -17.14
CA PHE A 207 5.72 3.51 -17.82
C PHE A 207 6.87 4.51 -18.00
N ILE A 208 7.69 4.74 -16.97
CA ILE A 208 8.86 5.62 -17.05
C ILE A 208 9.85 5.11 -18.11
N LEU A 209 10.23 3.83 -18.05
CA LEU A 209 11.18 3.24 -19.00
C LEU A 209 10.67 3.33 -20.45
N ILE A 210 9.36 3.17 -20.65
CA ILE A 210 8.72 3.33 -21.95
C ILE A 210 8.83 4.77 -22.46
N GLN A 211 8.59 5.76 -21.60
CA GLN A 211 8.69 7.18 -21.94
C GLN A 211 10.13 7.60 -22.24
N GLU A 212 11.10 7.03 -21.52
CA GLU A 212 12.52 7.28 -21.72
C GLU A 212 13.11 6.55 -22.94
N GLY A 213 12.31 5.71 -23.61
CA GLY A 213 12.68 5.07 -24.88
C GLY A 213 13.58 3.85 -24.73
N TYR A 214 13.54 3.19 -23.58
CA TYR A 214 14.25 1.93 -23.35
C TYR A 214 13.77 0.83 -24.30
N LYS A 215 14.67 -0.12 -24.60
CA LYS A 215 14.34 -1.26 -25.46
C LYS A 215 13.52 -2.27 -24.69
N GLU A 216 12.73 -3.05 -25.42
CA GLU A 216 11.87 -4.09 -24.86
C GLU A 216 12.60 -5.04 -23.91
N LYS A 217 13.83 -5.46 -24.25
CA LYS A 217 14.62 -6.33 -23.38
C LYS A 217 14.92 -5.68 -22.03
N GLU A 218 15.30 -4.41 -22.02
CA GLU A 218 15.63 -3.68 -20.78
C GLU A 218 14.37 -3.46 -19.93
N ILE A 219 13.24 -3.19 -20.58
CA ILE A 219 11.93 -3.10 -19.93
C ILE A 219 11.54 -4.46 -19.32
N TYR A 220 11.69 -5.55 -20.07
CA TYR A 220 11.40 -6.90 -19.58
C TYR A 220 12.26 -7.28 -18.37
N GLU A 221 13.57 -6.99 -18.42
CA GLU A 221 14.50 -7.28 -17.32
C GLU A 221 14.19 -6.49 -16.03
N SER A 222 13.39 -5.42 -16.12
CA SER A 222 12.89 -4.67 -14.96
C SER A 222 11.63 -5.26 -14.32
N THR A 223 10.96 -6.22 -14.97
CA THR A 223 9.70 -6.79 -14.48
C THR A 223 9.91 -7.70 -13.29
N GLN A 224 8.93 -7.77 -12.38
CA GLN A 224 8.97 -8.75 -11.27
C GLN A 224 9.02 -10.18 -11.81
N MET A 225 8.32 -10.45 -12.91
CA MET A 225 8.37 -11.74 -13.60
C MET A 225 9.81 -12.18 -13.93
N PHE A 226 10.65 -11.27 -14.41
CA PHE A 226 12.06 -11.58 -14.70
C PHE A 226 12.90 -11.63 -13.43
N LEU A 227 12.77 -10.65 -12.55
CA LEU A 227 13.60 -10.54 -11.34
C LEU A 227 13.43 -11.76 -10.42
N GLN A 228 12.20 -12.24 -10.26
CA GLN A 228 11.90 -13.42 -9.43
C GLN A 228 12.34 -14.73 -10.08
N SER A 229 12.57 -14.77 -11.40
CA SER A 229 13.09 -15.97 -12.07
C SER A 229 14.61 -16.16 -11.89
N GLN A 230 15.30 -15.20 -11.27
CA GLN A 230 16.76 -15.24 -11.05
C GLN A 230 17.14 -15.72 -9.64
N ILE A 231 16.16 -15.94 -8.76
CA ILE A 231 16.32 -16.35 -7.36
C ILE A 231 16.13 -17.86 -7.26
#